data_AF-A0AAW1X6M1-F1
#
_entry.id   AF-A0AAW1X6M1-F1
#
_cell.length_a   1.000
_cell.length_b   1.000
_cell.length_c   1.000
_cell.angle_alpha   90.00
_cell.angle_beta   90.00
_cell.angle_gamma   90.00
#
_symmetry.space_group_name_H-M   'P 1'
#
loop_
_entity.id
_entity.type
_entity.pdbx_description
1 polymer ?
#
loop_
_entity_poly.entity_id
_entity_poly.type
_entity_poly.pdbx_seq_one_letter_code
_entity_poly.pdbx_strand_id
1 'polypeptide(L)'
;MDALSSLLYRAGYVELFAAKLALELAVERWMPSVVIETDCLEVVRMINEVNVCMGAEGAIVDQIKGLMSLMQISEIMYAPRDAIWQLMQLPNL
;
A
#
# COMPACT_ATOMS: atom_id res chain seq x y z
N MET A 1 -2.00 -2.39 -25.52
CA MET A 1 -1.89 -3.02 -24.20
C MET A 1 -1.91 -4.52 -24.41
N ASP A 2 -0.80 -5.16 -24.13
CA ASP A 2 -0.61 -6.61 -24.14
C ASP A 2 -1.16 -7.24 -22.85
N ALA A 3 -1.46 -8.54 -22.88
CA ALA A 3 -2.13 -9.22 -21.77
C ALA A 3 -1.33 -9.15 -20.45
N LEU A 4 0.01 -9.11 -20.54
CA LEU A 4 0.90 -8.95 -19.40
C LEU A 4 0.73 -7.59 -18.73
N SER A 5 0.69 -6.50 -19.50
CA SER A 5 0.50 -5.15 -18.97
C SER A 5 -0.86 -5.02 -18.28
N SER A 6 -1.90 -5.67 -18.82
CA SER A 6 -3.24 -5.67 -18.20
C SER A 6 -3.30 -6.48 -16.90
N LEU A 7 -2.57 -7.60 -16.82
CA LEU A 7 -2.48 -8.41 -15.59
C LEU A 7 -1.68 -7.70 -14.49
N LEU A 8 -0.54 -7.08 -14.84
CA LEU A 8 0.27 -6.30 -13.90
C LEU A 8 -0.51 -5.10 -13.35
N TYR A 9 -1.21 -4.39 -14.23
CA TYR A 9 -2.11 -3.30 -13.85
C TYR A 9 -3.20 -3.75 -12.85
N ARG A 10 -3.82 -4.91 -13.10
CA ARG A 10 -4.81 -5.50 -12.19
C ARG A 10 -4.20 -5.92 -10.85
N ALA A 11 -2.97 -6.42 -10.84
CA ALA A 11 -2.28 -6.81 -9.61
C ALA A 11 -1.97 -5.57 -8.74
N GLY A 12 -1.43 -4.50 -9.34
CA GLY A 12 -1.17 -3.24 -8.64
C GLY A 12 -2.43 -2.62 -8.05
N TYR A 13 -3.55 -2.67 -8.79
CA TYR A 13 -4.84 -2.17 -8.30
C TYR A 13 -5.37 -2.94 -7.08
N VAL A 14 -5.21 -4.27 -7.07
CA VAL A 14 -5.59 -5.12 -5.92
C VAL A 14 -4.73 -4.79 -4.70
N GLU A 15 -3.44 -4.57 -4.91
CA GLU A 15 -2.54 -4.19 -3.81
C GLU A 15 -2.83 -2.81 -3.24
N LEU A 16 -3.16 -1.82 -4.08
CA LEU A 16 -3.65 -0.52 -3.61
C LEU A 16 -4.89 -0.67 -2.73
N PHE A 17 -5.85 -1.50 -3.15
CA PHE A 17 -7.04 -1.77 -2.36
C PHE A 17 -6.72 -2.44 -1.01
N ALA A 18 -5.80 -3.39 -0.99
CA ALA A 18 -5.36 -4.05 0.23
C ALA A 18 -4.70 -3.07 1.19
N ALA A 19 -3.81 -2.19 0.69
CA ALA A 19 -3.17 -1.14 1.49
C ALA A 19 -4.18 -0.16 2.09
N LYS A 20 -5.16 0.28 1.28
CA LYS A 20 -6.26 1.13 1.75
C LYS A 20 -7.04 0.47 2.88
N LEU A 21 -7.45 -0.78 2.71
CA LEU A 21 -8.25 -1.50 3.71
C LEU A 21 -7.47 -1.69 5.03
N ALA A 22 -6.18 -2.00 4.95
CA ALA A 22 -5.31 -2.13 6.12
C ALA A 22 -5.21 -0.82 6.90
N LEU A 23 -5.08 0.32 6.19
CA LEU A 23 -5.09 1.65 6.77
C LEU A 23 -6.42 2.03 7.41
N GLU A 24 -7.54 1.77 6.73
CA GLU A 24 -8.88 2.01 7.29
C GLU A 24 -9.04 1.25 8.61
N LEU A 25 -8.67 -0.03 8.64
CA LEU A 25 -8.72 -0.85 9.85
C LEU A 25 -7.81 -0.31 10.96
N ALA A 26 -6.62 0.17 10.61
CA ALA A 26 -5.67 0.72 11.56
C ALA A 26 -6.18 2.03 12.20
N VAL A 27 -6.81 2.90 11.40
CA VAL A 27 -7.47 4.12 11.86
C VAL A 27 -8.65 3.78 12.78
N GLU A 28 -9.53 2.86 12.36
CA GLU A 28 -10.68 2.41 13.15
C GLU A 28 -10.27 1.85 14.52
N ARG A 29 -9.11 1.18 14.58
CA ARG A 29 -8.56 0.59 15.81
C ARG A 29 -7.66 1.53 16.61
N TRP A 30 -7.50 2.79 16.19
CA TRP A 30 -6.63 3.76 16.86
C TRP A 30 -5.20 3.23 17.08
N MET A 31 -4.64 2.53 16.09
CA MET A 31 -3.29 1.99 16.21
C MET A 31 -2.28 3.15 16.26
N PRO A 32 -1.49 3.28 17.35
CA PRO A 32 -0.67 4.48 17.59
C PRO A 32 0.60 4.54 16.74
N SER A 33 1.02 3.41 16.15
CA SER A 33 2.19 3.32 15.30
C SER A 33 1.96 2.21 14.28
N VAL A 34 1.93 2.58 13.00
CA VAL A 34 1.72 1.64 11.90
C VAL A 34 2.79 1.88 10.86
N VAL A 35 3.39 0.77 10.45
CA VAL A 35 4.28 0.69 9.30
C VAL A 35 3.54 -0.09 8.22
N ILE A 36 3.57 0.41 6.99
CA ILE A 36 2.96 -0.27 5.85
C ILE A 36 4.08 -0.77 4.95
N GLU A 37 4.00 -2.05 4.64
CA GLU A 37 4.94 -2.74 3.76
C GLU A 37 4.18 -3.44 2.64
N THR A 38 4.75 -3.44 1.44
CA THR A 38 4.24 -4.17 0.27
C THR A 38 5.43 -4.70 -0.53
N ASP A 39 5.23 -5.85 -1.18
CA ASP A 39 6.20 -6.44 -2.11
C ASP A 39 6.00 -5.95 -3.57
N CYS A 40 5.16 -4.95 -3.80
CA CYS A 40 4.95 -4.32 -5.11
C CYS A 40 5.60 -2.94 -5.19
N LEU A 41 6.69 -2.88 -5.94
CA LEU A 41 7.41 -1.63 -6.21
C LEU A 41 6.56 -0.57 -6.92
N GLU A 42 5.59 -0.97 -7.74
CA GLU A 42 4.71 -0.03 -8.44
C GLU A 42 3.81 0.72 -7.44
N VAL A 43 3.25 0.02 -6.47
CA VAL A 43 2.43 0.61 -5.39
C VAL A 43 3.24 1.56 -4.53
N VAL A 44 4.46 1.16 -4.14
CA VAL A 44 5.40 2.03 -3.41
C VAL A 44 5.66 3.32 -4.16
N ARG A 45 5.92 3.23 -5.48
CA ARG A 45 6.15 4.41 -6.32
C ARG A 45 4.90 5.30 -6.42
N MET A 46 3.75 4.72 -6.73
CA MET A 46 2.50 5.49 -6.86
C MET A 46 2.15 6.27 -5.58
N ILE A 47 2.40 5.68 -4.42
CA ILE A 47 2.04 6.28 -3.13
C ILE A 47 3.11 7.27 -2.65
N ASN A 48 4.40 6.94 -2.76
CA ASN A 48 5.46 7.80 -2.24
C ASN A 48 5.80 8.97 -3.18
N GLU A 49 5.57 8.85 -4.49
CA GLU A 49 5.82 9.94 -5.43
C GLU A 49 4.75 11.03 -5.34
N VAL A 50 5.19 12.28 -5.57
CA VAL A 50 4.32 13.47 -5.63
C VAL A 50 3.55 13.54 -6.96
N ASN A 51 3.85 12.65 -7.90
CA ASN A 51 3.20 12.61 -9.20
C ASN A 51 1.70 12.31 -9.06
N VAL A 52 0.89 13.07 -9.81
CA VAL A 52 -0.56 12.85 -9.87
C VAL A 52 -0.83 11.63 -10.74
N CYS A 53 -1.32 10.54 -10.12
CA CYS A 53 -1.88 9.42 -10.87
C CYS A 53 -3.19 9.88 -11.53
N MET A 54 -3.17 10.17 -12.84
CA MET A 54 -4.37 10.56 -13.59
C MET A 54 -5.23 9.37 -14.06
N GLY A 55 -4.84 8.14 -13.69
CA GLY A 55 -5.58 6.91 -13.99
C GLY A 55 -6.68 6.59 -12.96
N ALA A 56 -7.34 5.45 -13.13
CA ALA A 56 -8.36 4.96 -12.20
C ALA A 56 -7.80 4.73 -10.78
N GLU A 57 -6.50 4.48 -10.67
CA GLU A 57 -5.74 4.33 -9.43
C GLU A 57 -5.66 5.62 -8.61
N GLY A 58 -5.72 6.79 -9.26
CA GLY A 58 -5.45 8.08 -8.63
C GLY A 58 -6.32 8.35 -7.42
N ALA A 59 -7.62 8.07 -7.54
CA ALA A 59 -8.56 8.25 -6.45
C ALA A 59 -8.23 7.36 -5.23
N ILE A 60 -7.71 6.14 -5.45
CA ILE A 60 -7.34 5.23 -4.36
C ILE A 60 -6.02 5.68 -3.73
N VAL A 61 -5.05 6.11 -4.54
CA VAL A 61 -3.79 6.66 -4.07
C VAL A 61 -4.03 7.90 -3.19
N ASP A 62 -4.91 8.80 -3.61
CA ASP A 62 -5.27 9.99 -2.83
C ASP A 62 -5.95 9.63 -1.52
N GLN A 63 -6.83 8.63 -1.52
CA GLN A 63 -7.46 8.12 -0.29
C GLN A 63 -6.42 7.51 0.67
N ILE A 64 -5.48 6.73 0.15
CA ILE A 64 -4.38 6.15 0.93
C ILE A 64 -3.54 7.26 1.55
N LYS A 65 -3.12 8.26 0.76
CA LYS A 65 -2.34 9.41 1.26
C LYS A 65 -3.11 10.18 2.34
N GLY A 66 -4.42 10.33 2.20
CA GLY A 66 -5.28 10.93 3.22
C GLY A 66 -5.25 10.15 4.54
N LEU A 67 -5.40 8.82 4.48
CA LEU A 67 -5.33 7.95 5.67
C LEU A 67 -3.93 7.96 6.31
N MET A 68 -2.87 7.92 5.50
CA MET A 68 -1.49 8.03 5.98
C MET A 68 -1.25 9.35 6.73
N SER A 69 -1.78 10.47 6.22
CA SER A 69 -1.69 11.78 6.87
C SER A 69 -2.37 11.79 8.24
N LEU A 70 -3.55 11.17 8.37
CA LEU A 70 -4.23 11.03 9.66
C LEU A 70 -3.40 10.23 10.69
N MET A 71 -2.64 9.25 10.21
CA MET A 71 -1.78 8.39 11.03
C MET A 71 -0.34 8.89 11.17
N GLN A 72 0.00 10.06 10.60
CA GLN A 72 1.36 10.59 10.56
C GLN A 72 2.39 9.65 9.89
N ILE A 73 1.94 8.84 8.94
CA ILE A 73 2.80 7.96 8.14
C ILE A 73 3.32 8.76 6.95
N SER A 74 4.64 8.84 6.80
CA SER A 74 5.29 9.61 5.73
C SER A 74 5.47 8.83 4.44
N GLU A 75 5.63 7.51 4.51
CA GLU A 75 5.94 6.66 3.37
C GLU A 75 5.48 5.22 3.58
N ILE A 76 5.30 4.50 2.47
CA ILE A 76 5.14 3.04 2.46
C ILE A 76 6.46 2.40 2.06
N MET A 77 6.84 1.32 2.73
CA MET A 77 8.10 0.63 2.47
C MET A 77 7.93 -0.54 1.52
N TYR A 78 8.94 -0.76 0.68
CA TYR A 78 9.08 -2.01 -0.04
C TYR A 78 9.66 -3.08 0.88
N ALA A 79 8.97 -4.22 1.00
CA ALA A 79 9.49 -5.41 1.66
C ALA A 79 9.37 -6.61 0.72
N PRO A 80 10.47 -7.32 0.40
CA PRO A 80 10.38 -8.50 -0.45
C PRO A 80 9.53 -9.57 0.24
N ARG A 81 8.75 -10.32 -0.55
CA ARG A 81 7.81 -11.33 -0.06
C ARG A 81 8.42 -12.28 0.97
N ASP A 82 9.66 -12.71 0.77
CA ASP A 82 10.37 -13.62 1.67
C ASP A 82 10.62 -13.00 3.06
N ALA A 83 10.80 -11.68 3.15
CA ALA A 83 10.96 -10.96 4.42
C ALA A 83 9.62 -10.83 5.15
N ILE A 84 8.53 -10.56 4.43
CA ILE A 84 7.17 -10.48 5.00
C ILE A 84 6.78 -11.83 5.63
N TRP A 85 7.07 -12.94 4.94
CA TRP A 85 6.81 -14.28 5.46
C TRP A 85 7.52 -14.57 6.78
N GLN A 86 8.76 -14.08 6.94
CA GLN A 86 9.52 -14.28 8.18
C GLN A 86 8.90 -13.49 9.34
N LEU A 87 8.38 -12.29 9.09
CA LEU A 87 7.69 -11.48 10.10
C LEU A 87 6.35 -12.11 10.53
N MET A 88 5.59 -12.68 9.60
CA MET A 88 4.32 -13.35 9.90
C MET A 88 4.48 -14.66 10.69
N GLN A 89 5.68 -15.24 10.69
CA GLN A 89 6.00 -16.44 11.47
C GLN A 89 6.45 -16.13 12.90
N LEU A 90 6.60 -14.86 13.27
CA LEU A 90 6.93 -14.47 14.63
C LEU A 90 5.69 -14.62 15.53
N PRO A 91 5.74 -15.47 16.58
CA PRO A 91 4.63 -15.64 17.48
C PRO A 91 4.51 -14.41 18.38
N ASN A 92 3.53 -13.55 18.07
CA ASN A 92 3.08 -12.39 18.84
C ASN A 92 4.04 -11.18 18.83
N LEU A 93 3.75 -10.24 17.92
CA LEU A 93 3.76 -8.81 18.24
C LEU A 93 2.36 -8.41 18.73
#